data_AF-A0A7C7VC32-F1
#
_entry.id   AF-A0A7C7VC32-F1
#
_cell.length_a   1.000
_cell.length_b   1.000
_cell.length_c   1.000
_cell.angle_alpha   90.00
_cell.angle_beta   90.00
_cell.angle_gamma   90.00
#
_symmetry.space_group_name_H-M   'P 1'
#
loop_
_entity.id
_entity.type
_entity.pdbx_description
1 polymer ?
#
loop_
_entity_poly.entity_id
_entity_poly.type
_entity_poly.pdbx_seq_one_letter_code
_entity_poly.pdbx_strand_id
1 'polypeptide(L)'
;MKVPSEEKLIICLSRKVLDGEWTREARTLLGRDLNWRYVKRRADEGGVSGLLWRNLKLLRADSPIPSNILKAFKVSYCRNLMGYAASVEVLRDVLAGLTLADIPVLLLRGISLIKTVYGDEGLRDFSDVDLLLRGVDLPRTGEILRSLGFSSPREYPLLFCKDDLWLDLHLDLADTTRIRSRRLGARFDHEAIWKEATSIDVASSRVFILSPWDQIIFLSFHALK
;
A
#
# COMPACT_ATOMS: atom_id res chain seq x y z
N MET A 1 7.37 26.71 -11.81
CA MET A 1 6.66 26.06 -12.94
C MET A 1 5.20 25.87 -12.55
N LYS A 2 4.23 26.27 -13.38
CA LYS A 2 2.79 26.17 -13.05
C LYS A 2 2.34 24.71 -13.22
N VAL A 3 1.81 24.09 -12.17
CA VAL A 3 1.31 22.70 -12.23
C VAL A 3 0.10 22.63 -13.18
N PRO A 4 0.06 21.69 -14.16
CA PRO A 4 -1.06 21.51 -15.07
C PRO A 4 -2.40 21.25 -14.35
N SER A 5 -3.52 21.57 -14.99
CA SER A 5 -4.86 21.39 -14.40
C SER A 5 -5.13 19.92 -14.05
N GLU A 6 -4.68 19.00 -14.90
CA GLU A 6 -4.80 17.56 -14.72
C GLU A 6 -4.06 17.07 -13.47
N GLU A 7 -2.81 17.50 -13.28
CA GLU A 7 -2.01 17.13 -12.10
C GLU A 7 -2.63 17.71 -10.82
N LYS A 8 -3.12 18.95 -10.86
CA LYS A 8 -3.87 19.52 -9.74
C LYS A 8 -5.13 18.72 -9.42
N LEU A 9 -5.87 18.29 -10.45
CA LEU A 9 -7.08 17.49 -10.26
C LEU A 9 -6.75 16.13 -9.62
N ILE A 10 -5.68 15.46 -10.08
CA ILE A 10 -5.22 14.21 -9.47
C ILE A 10 -4.88 14.44 -7.99
N ILE A 11 -4.12 15.48 -7.65
CA ILE A 11 -3.77 15.80 -6.26
C ILE A 11 -5.03 16.04 -5.41
N CYS A 12 -5.99 16.82 -5.91
CA CYS A 12 -7.25 17.08 -5.21
C CYS A 12 -8.04 15.79 -4.97
N LEU A 13 -8.18 14.97 -6.01
CA LEU A 13 -8.98 13.75 -5.97
C LEU A 13 -8.27 12.55 -5.35
N SER A 14 -6.97 12.63 -5.04
CA SER A 14 -6.21 11.60 -4.32
C SER A 14 -6.40 11.67 -2.80
N ARG A 15 -7.20 12.60 -2.30
CA ARG A 15 -7.43 12.77 -0.86
C ARG A 15 -8.38 11.72 -0.32
N LYS A 16 -8.06 11.15 0.85
CA LYS A 16 -8.99 10.28 1.59
C LYS A 16 -10.26 11.03 1.98
N VAL A 17 -10.15 12.28 2.42
CA VAL A 17 -11.29 13.13 2.75
C VAL A 17 -11.30 14.31 1.78
N LEU A 18 -12.42 14.50 1.09
CA LEU A 18 -12.63 15.63 0.18
C LEU A 18 -13.53 16.65 0.88
N ASP A 19 -12.92 17.57 1.62
CA ASP A 19 -13.63 18.63 2.34
C ASP A 19 -14.13 19.76 1.41
N GLY A 20 -14.71 20.82 1.99
CA GLY A 20 -15.31 21.92 1.25
C GLY A 20 -14.33 22.78 0.44
N GLU A 21 -13.04 22.84 0.83
CA GLU A 21 -12.03 23.54 0.04
C GLU A 21 -11.70 22.72 -1.21
N TRP A 22 -11.31 21.46 -1.02
CA TRP A 22 -10.90 20.57 -2.10
C TRP A 22 -12.06 20.22 -3.04
N THR A 23 -13.29 20.16 -2.53
CA THR A 23 -14.50 19.99 -3.34
C THR A 23 -14.69 21.15 -4.31
N ARG A 24 -14.50 22.40 -3.86
CA ARG A 24 -14.63 23.59 -4.72
C ARG A 24 -13.53 23.65 -5.78
N GLU A 25 -12.29 23.36 -5.39
CA GLU A 25 -11.15 23.30 -6.33
C GLU A 25 -11.38 22.21 -7.39
N ALA A 26 -11.76 21.00 -6.95
CA ALA A 26 -12.05 19.89 -7.86
C ALA A 26 -13.17 20.24 -8.85
N ARG A 27 -14.29 20.80 -8.38
CA ARG A 27 -15.40 21.25 -9.27
C ARG A 27 -14.93 22.30 -10.28
N THR A 28 -14.11 23.25 -9.85
CA THR A 28 -13.54 24.27 -10.75
C THR A 28 -12.66 23.65 -11.83
N LEU A 29 -11.85 22.65 -11.48
CA LEU A 29 -10.99 21.93 -12.42
C LEU A 29 -11.80 21.04 -13.38
N LEU A 30 -12.86 20.39 -12.88
CA LEU A 30 -13.76 19.54 -13.68
C LEU A 30 -14.57 20.30 -14.73
N GLY A 31 -14.75 21.62 -14.57
CA GLY A 31 -15.37 22.48 -15.57
C GLY A 31 -14.46 22.87 -16.74
N ARG A 32 -13.21 22.40 -16.76
CA ARG A 32 -12.24 22.68 -17.83
C ARG A 32 -12.22 21.56 -18.86
N ASP A 33 -11.67 21.87 -20.03
CA ASP A 33 -11.26 20.83 -20.96
C ASP A 33 -10.01 20.12 -20.40
N LEU A 34 -10.17 18.83 -20.08
CA LEU A 34 -9.17 18.01 -19.40
C LEU A 34 -8.77 16.85 -20.30
N ASN A 35 -7.46 16.58 -20.39
CA ASN A 35 -6.99 15.36 -20.98
C ASN A 35 -7.23 14.16 -20.04
N TRP A 36 -8.43 13.59 -20.08
CA TRP A 36 -8.81 12.45 -19.23
C TRP A 36 -7.95 11.20 -19.43
N ARG A 37 -7.37 11.02 -20.62
CA ARG A 37 -6.43 9.92 -20.89
C ARG A 37 -5.15 10.11 -20.09
N TYR A 38 -4.65 11.34 -20.01
CA TYR A 38 -3.53 11.71 -19.16
C TYR A 38 -3.87 11.52 -17.68
N VAL A 39 -5.01 12.05 -17.22
CA VAL A 39 -5.46 11.92 -15.82
C VAL A 39 -5.54 10.45 -15.39
N LYS A 40 -6.17 9.60 -16.20
CA LYS A 40 -6.31 8.18 -15.91
C LYS A 40 -4.95 7.47 -15.82
N ARG A 41 -4.08 7.70 -16.80
CA ARG A 41 -2.74 7.08 -16.83
C ARG A 41 -1.92 7.48 -15.61
N ARG A 42 -1.84 8.77 -15.31
CA ARG A 42 -1.08 9.29 -14.16
C ARG A 42 -1.61 8.81 -12.82
N ALA A 43 -2.94 8.68 -12.70
CA ALA A 43 -3.56 8.13 -11.50
C ALA A 43 -3.32 6.63 -11.31
N ASP A 44 -3.26 5.85 -12.41
CA ASP A 44 -2.86 4.45 -12.35
C ASP A 44 -1.38 4.31 -11.96
N GLU A 45 -0.49 5.06 -12.63
CA GLU A 45 0.95 5.08 -12.31
C GLU A 45 1.23 5.51 -10.86
N GLY A 46 0.42 6.41 -10.31
CA GLY A 46 0.51 6.85 -8.92
C GLY A 46 -0.22 5.96 -7.91
N GLY A 47 -0.91 4.90 -8.33
CA GLY A 47 -1.66 4.01 -7.44
C GLY A 47 -2.85 4.68 -6.74
N VAL A 48 -3.40 5.75 -7.30
CA VAL A 48 -4.47 6.58 -6.69
C VAL A 48 -5.82 6.48 -7.42
N SER A 49 -5.93 5.63 -8.44
CA SER A 49 -7.16 5.48 -9.22
C SER A 49 -8.40 5.09 -8.41
N GLY A 50 -8.25 4.32 -7.32
CA GLY A 50 -9.37 3.99 -6.42
C GLY A 50 -9.93 5.22 -5.69
N LEU A 51 -9.05 6.10 -5.21
CA LEU A 51 -9.43 7.39 -4.61
C LEU A 51 -10.13 8.30 -5.63
N LEU A 52 -9.60 8.38 -6.85
CA LEU A 52 -10.22 9.15 -7.94
C LEU A 52 -11.61 8.61 -8.27
N TRP A 53 -11.79 7.29 -8.37
CA TRP A 53 -13.12 6.71 -8.60
C TRP A 53 -14.12 7.17 -7.55
N ARG A 54 -13.78 7.01 -6.26
CA ARG A 54 -14.66 7.35 -5.15
C ARG A 54 -14.98 8.84 -5.14
N ASN A 55 -13.98 9.70 -5.29
CA ASN A 55 -14.17 11.15 -5.24
C ASN A 55 -14.91 11.68 -6.49
N LEU A 56 -14.63 11.17 -7.69
CA LEU A 56 -15.42 11.50 -8.89
C LEU A 56 -16.87 11.03 -8.77
N LYS A 57 -17.11 9.85 -8.17
CA LYS A 57 -18.46 9.36 -7.90
C LYS A 57 -19.23 10.30 -6.97
N LEU A 58 -18.59 10.84 -5.93
CA LEU A 58 -19.20 11.81 -5.02
C LEU A 58 -19.55 13.13 -5.72
N LEU A 59 -18.69 13.61 -6.63
CA LEU A 59 -18.89 14.87 -7.34
C LEU A 59 -19.82 14.78 -8.56
N ARG A 60 -20.19 13.57 -8.99
CA ARG A 60 -20.90 13.31 -10.25
C ARG A 60 -22.19 14.09 -10.41
N ALA A 61 -22.95 14.30 -9.33
CA ALA A 61 -24.23 14.99 -9.40
C ALA A 61 -24.09 16.45 -9.88
N ASP A 62 -22.94 17.07 -9.59
CA ASP A 62 -22.73 18.51 -9.78
C ASP A 62 -21.61 18.81 -10.79
N SER A 63 -21.16 17.83 -11.58
CA SER A 63 -20.01 18.01 -12.47
C SER A 63 -20.12 17.18 -13.76
N PRO A 64 -19.68 17.72 -14.91
CA PRO A 64 -19.81 17.07 -16.22
C PRO A 64 -18.74 15.98 -16.41
N ILE A 65 -18.79 14.93 -15.60
CA ILE A 65 -17.83 13.81 -15.65
C ILE A 65 -18.30 12.81 -16.71
N PRO A 66 -17.51 12.54 -17.77
CA PRO A 66 -17.90 11.58 -18.79
C PRO A 66 -18.06 10.16 -18.21
N SER A 67 -19.14 9.47 -18.60
CA SER A 67 -19.49 8.17 -18.02
C SER A 67 -18.44 7.08 -18.26
N ASN A 68 -17.77 7.12 -19.40
CA ASN A 68 -16.66 6.22 -19.74
C ASN A 68 -15.45 6.42 -18.81
N ILE A 69 -15.18 7.65 -18.37
CA ILE A 69 -14.09 7.95 -17.44
C ILE A 69 -14.39 7.39 -16.06
N LEU A 70 -15.61 7.59 -15.55
CA LEU A 70 -16.00 7.01 -14.26
C LEU A 70 -15.95 5.47 -14.28
N LYS A 71 -16.39 4.85 -15.39
CA LYS A 71 -16.25 3.40 -15.60
C LYS A 71 -14.78 2.96 -15.61
N ALA A 72 -13.90 3.68 -16.28
CA ALA A 72 -12.48 3.35 -16.33
C ALA A 72 -11.82 3.38 -14.93
N PHE A 73 -12.15 4.37 -14.10
CA PHE A 73 -11.70 4.41 -12.71
C PHE A 73 -12.34 3.33 -11.84
N LYS A 74 -13.61 2.98 -12.09
CA LYS A 74 -14.29 1.87 -11.41
C LYS A 74 -13.58 0.54 -11.66
N VAL A 75 -13.09 0.31 -12.88
CA VAL A 75 -12.32 -0.90 -13.20
C VAL A 75 -11.06 -1.00 -12.33
N SER A 76 -10.30 0.09 -12.16
CA SER A 76 -9.14 0.10 -11.25
C SER A 76 -9.55 -0.15 -9.80
N TYR A 77 -10.61 0.48 -9.31
CA TYR A 77 -11.14 0.22 -7.96
C TYR A 77 -11.50 -1.26 -7.75
N CYS A 78 -12.22 -1.87 -8.70
CA CYS A 78 -12.58 -3.28 -8.63
C CYS A 78 -11.34 -4.19 -8.68
N ARG A 79 -10.32 -3.84 -9.48
CA ARG A 79 -9.05 -4.59 -9.51
C ARG A 79 -8.37 -4.57 -8.14
N ASN A 80 -8.27 -3.40 -7.51
CA ASN A 80 -7.68 -3.26 -6.17
C ASN A 80 -8.43 -4.12 -5.14
N LEU A 81 -9.77 -4.09 -5.18
CA LEU A 81 -10.61 -4.88 -4.28
C LEU A 81 -10.38 -6.40 -4.46
N MET A 82 -10.31 -6.87 -5.71
CA MET A 82 -10.04 -8.28 -6.01
C MET A 82 -8.62 -8.69 -5.60
N GLY A 83 -7.62 -7.86 -5.90
CA GLY A 83 -6.22 -8.09 -5.50
C GLY A 83 -6.05 -8.13 -3.98
N TYR A 84 -6.75 -7.25 -3.26
CA TYR A 84 -6.80 -7.29 -1.80
C TYR A 84 -7.37 -8.61 -1.28
N ALA A 85 -8.53 -9.03 -1.79
CA ALA A 85 -9.19 -10.25 -1.34
C ALA A 85 -8.31 -11.48 -1.57
N ALA A 86 -7.72 -11.62 -2.76
CA ALA A 86 -6.81 -12.71 -3.10
C ALA A 86 -5.55 -12.70 -2.22
N SER A 87 -4.95 -11.53 -2.01
CA SER A 87 -3.75 -11.39 -1.17
C SER A 87 -4.02 -11.76 0.29
N VAL A 88 -5.17 -11.35 0.84
CA VAL A 88 -5.56 -11.67 2.22
C VAL A 88 -5.83 -13.16 2.41
N GLU A 89 -6.35 -13.84 1.39
CA GLU A 89 -6.54 -15.29 1.42
C GLU A 89 -5.20 -16.02 1.54
N VAL A 90 -4.24 -15.70 0.68
CA VAL A 90 -2.90 -16.33 0.73
C VAL A 90 -2.15 -15.93 2.01
N LEU A 91 -2.27 -14.67 2.44
CA LEU A 91 -1.62 -14.17 3.66
C LEU A 91 -2.18 -14.83 4.92
N ARG A 92 -3.42 -15.34 4.90
CA ARG A 92 -4.02 -16.08 6.02
C ARG A 92 -3.14 -17.24 6.46
N ASP A 93 -2.75 -18.08 5.51
CA ASP A 93 -1.99 -19.30 5.79
C ASP A 93 -0.58 -18.97 6.27
N VAL A 94 0.01 -17.90 5.70
CA VAL A 94 1.32 -17.39 6.10
C VAL A 94 1.29 -16.90 7.54
N LEU A 95 0.34 -16.02 7.89
CA LEU A 95 0.23 -15.48 9.24
C LEU A 95 -0.10 -16.58 10.26
N ALA A 96 -0.94 -17.55 9.91
CA ALA A 96 -1.24 -18.70 10.75
C ALA A 96 0.02 -19.55 11.01
N GLY A 97 0.79 -19.87 9.97
CA GLY A 97 2.04 -20.64 10.10
C GLY A 97 3.10 -19.92 10.95
N LEU A 98 3.25 -18.62 10.76
CA LEU A 98 4.19 -17.81 11.57
C LEU A 98 3.73 -17.70 13.03
N THR A 99 2.43 -17.54 13.26
CA THR A 99 1.86 -17.51 14.62
C THR A 99 2.07 -18.84 15.33
N LEU A 100 1.82 -19.97 14.67
CA LEU A 100 2.05 -21.31 15.23
C LEU A 100 3.53 -21.58 15.55
N ALA A 101 4.44 -20.89 14.88
CA ALA A 101 5.88 -21.01 15.09
C ALA A 101 6.45 -19.99 16.10
N ASP A 102 5.59 -19.18 16.74
CA ASP A 102 5.95 -18.07 17.61
C ASP A 102 6.89 -17.05 16.93
N ILE A 103 6.67 -16.78 15.64
CA ILE A 103 7.45 -15.81 14.85
C ILE A 103 6.64 -14.52 14.70
N PRO A 104 6.95 -13.46 15.45
CA PRO A 104 6.28 -12.18 15.30
C PRO A 104 6.74 -11.49 14.00
N VAL A 105 5.79 -10.91 13.27
CA VAL A 105 6.05 -10.10 12.07
C VAL A 105 5.33 -8.77 12.13
N LEU A 106 5.97 -7.75 11.54
CA LEU A 106 5.46 -6.41 11.37
C LEU A 106 5.03 -6.20 9.91
N LEU A 107 3.75 -5.94 9.68
CA LEU A 107 3.19 -5.62 8.37
C LEU A 107 3.36 -4.11 8.09
N LEU A 108 4.22 -3.75 7.15
CA LEU A 108 4.72 -2.35 7.05
C LEU A 108 3.77 -1.39 6.31
N ARG A 109 3.32 -1.76 5.11
CA ARG A 109 2.49 -0.90 4.23
C ARG A 109 1.32 -1.70 3.63
N GLY A 110 0.89 -1.34 2.41
CA GLY A 110 -0.14 -2.07 1.68
C GLY A 110 -1.39 -2.33 2.52
N ILE A 111 -1.62 -3.60 2.85
CA ILE A 111 -2.73 -4.09 3.67
C ILE A 111 -2.85 -3.38 5.02
N SER A 112 -1.74 -3.06 5.71
CA SER A 112 -1.81 -2.35 7.00
C SER A 112 -2.45 -0.98 6.85
N LEU A 113 -2.03 -0.21 5.84
CA LEU A 113 -2.60 1.11 5.51
C LEU A 113 -4.03 1.00 5.01
N ILE A 114 -4.37 -0.04 4.24
CA ILE A 114 -5.76 -0.25 3.82
C ILE A 114 -6.67 -0.36 5.05
N LYS A 115 -6.26 -1.13 6.06
CA LYS A 115 -7.03 -1.30 7.31
C LYS A 115 -7.04 -0.06 8.19
N THR A 116 -5.90 0.58 8.42
CA THR A 116 -5.76 1.64 9.44
C THR A 116 -6.03 3.03 8.89
N VAL A 117 -5.66 3.28 7.63
CA VAL A 117 -5.73 4.59 7.00
C VAL A 117 -6.87 4.68 6.01
N TYR A 118 -7.04 3.76 5.06
CA TYR A 118 -8.03 3.95 3.97
C TYR A 118 -9.45 3.55 4.39
N GLY A 119 -9.60 2.39 5.04
CA GLY A 119 -10.89 1.83 5.48
C GLY A 119 -11.78 1.30 4.36
N ASP A 120 -11.28 1.26 3.12
CA ASP A 120 -11.95 0.68 1.95
C ASP A 120 -10.86 0.08 1.04
N GLU A 121 -10.98 -1.23 0.82
CA GLU A 121 -10.00 -2.08 0.17
C GLU A 121 -9.75 -1.71 -1.29
N GLY A 122 -10.74 -1.11 -1.97
CA GLY A 122 -10.58 -0.73 -3.38
C GLY A 122 -9.87 0.61 -3.60
N LEU A 123 -9.60 1.39 -2.54
CA LEU A 123 -9.05 2.74 -2.68
C LEU A 123 -7.54 2.79 -2.93
N ARG A 124 -6.80 1.80 -2.44
CA ARG A 124 -5.35 1.74 -2.51
C ARG A 124 -4.93 0.49 -3.27
N ASP A 125 -4.07 0.71 -4.26
CA ASP A 125 -3.36 -0.38 -4.93
C ASP A 125 -2.11 -0.80 -4.13
N PHE A 126 -1.73 -2.07 -4.24
CA PHE A 126 -0.46 -2.61 -3.73
C PHE A 126 -0.04 -3.82 -4.56
N SER A 127 1.27 -3.95 -4.78
CA SER A 127 1.87 -5.01 -5.60
C SER A 127 2.43 -6.17 -4.78
N ASP A 128 2.72 -5.92 -3.52
CA ASP A 128 3.51 -6.75 -2.63
C ASP A 128 3.08 -6.54 -1.17
N VAL A 129 3.43 -7.51 -0.33
CA VAL A 129 3.23 -7.46 1.11
C VAL A 129 4.59 -7.48 1.80
N ASP A 130 4.92 -6.38 2.45
CA ASP A 130 6.16 -6.21 3.20
C ASP A 130 6.01 -6.71 4.64
N LEU A 131 6.81 -7.71 4.99
CA LEU A 131 6.92 -8.26 6.33
C LEU A 131 8.30 -7.93 6.91
N LEU A 132 8.32 -7.14 7.97
CA LEU A 132 9.52 -6.96 8.79
C LEU A 132 9.57 -8.06 9.85
N LEU A 133 10.71 -8.74 9.91
CA LEU A 133 10.99 -9.83 10.84
C LEU A 133 12.28 -9.58 11.61
N ARG A 134 12.45 -10.28 12.72
CA ARG A 134 13.73 -10.30 13.45
C ARG A 134 14.69 -11.21 12.70
N GLY A 135 15.94 -10.77 12.51
CA GLY A 135 16.92 -11.53 11.72
C GLY A 135 17.12 -12.99 12.14
N VAL A 136 16.93 -13.29 13.43
CA VAL A 136 17.00 -14.65 13.99
C VAL A 136 15.91 -15.58 13.45
N ASP A 137 14.76 -15.04 13.04
CA ASP A 137 13.61 -15.81 12.57
C ASP A 137 13.62 -16.02 11.06
N LEU A 138 14.56 -15.41 10.33
CA LEU A 138 14.62 -15.49 8.87
C LEU A 138 14.69 -16.93 8.33
N PRO A 139 15.56 -17.83 8.84
CA PRO A 139 15.64 -19.18 8.31
C PRO A 139 14.32 -19.95 8.46
N ARG A 140 13.72 -19.89 9.66
CA ARG A 140 12.44 -20.54 9.98
C ARG A 140 11.28 -19.96 9.18
N THR A 141 11.24 -18.64 9.01
CA THR A 141 10.26 -17.96 8.14
C THR A 141 10.37 -18.49 6.71
N GLY A 142 11.58 -18.58 6.17
CA GLY A 142 11.80 -19.09 4.81
C GLY A 142 11.38 -20.55 4.64
N GLU A 143 11.59 -21.41 5.65
CA GLU A 143 11.10 -22.80 5.66
C GLU A 143 9.56 -22.87 5.65
N ILE A 144 8.90 -22.08 6.50
CA ILE A 144 7.43 -22.00 6.55
C ILE A 144 6.88 -21.55 5.19
N LEU A 145 7.41 -20.47 4.62
CA LEU A 145 6.97 -19.97 3.31
C LEU A 145 7.14 -21.03 2.22
N ARG A 146 8.29 -21.72 2.18
CA ARG A 146 8.52 -22.82 1.22
C ARG A 146 7.54 -23.99 1.43
N SER A 147 7.24 -24.34 2.67
CA SER A 147 6.26 -25.40 2.98
C SER A 147 4.83 -25.04 2.53
N LEU A 148 4.52 -23.74 2.48
CA LEU A 148 3.24 -23.20 1.98
C LEU A 148 3.20 -23.03 0.45
N GLY A 149 4.27 -23.43 -0.25
CA GLY A 149 4.37 -23.39 -1.71
C GLY A 149 4.95 -22.08 -2.28
N PHE A 150 5.51 -21.20 -1.44
CA PHE A 150 6.23 -20.04 -1.95
C PHE A 150 7.60 -20.41 -2.50
N SER A 151 8.01 -19.67 -3.52
CA SER A 151 9.35 -19.75 -4.11
C SER A 151 10.04 -18.40 -4.05
N SER A 152 11.37 -18.38 -4.03
CA SER A 152 12.17 -17.15 -4.01
C SER A 152 13.20 -17.18 -5.16
N PRO A 153 13.32 -16.12 -5.97
CA PRO A 153 14.40 -16.01 -6.96
C PRO A 153 15.78 -16.09 -6.29
N ARG A 154 16.77 -16.68 -6.97
CA ARG A 154 18.11 -16.83 -6.40
C ARG A 154 18.77 -15.48 -6.10
N GLU A 155 18.56 -14.51 -6.97
CA GLU A 155 19.10 -13.16 -6.88
C GLU A 155 18.39 -12.33 -5.80
N TYR A 156 17.18 -12.74 -5.40
CA TYR A 156 16.33 -12.04 -4.44
C TYR A 156 15.81 -13.00 -3.36
N PRO A 157 16.67 -13.53 -2.47
CA PRO A 157 16.33 -14.61 -1.52
C PRO A 157 15.35 -14.19 -0.42
N LEU A 158 15.09 -12.90 -0.31
CA LEU A 158 14.14 -12.31 0.63
C LEU A 158 12.80 -11.95 -0.03
N LEU A 159 12.67 -12.17 -1.34
CA LEU A 159 11.44 -11.95 -2.08
C LEU A 159 10.82 -13.31 -2.38
N PHE A 160 9.62 -13.55 -1.85
CA PHE A 160 8.89 -14.79 -2.03
C PHE A 160 7.66 -14.55 -2.90
N CYS A 161 7.32 -15.52 -3.74
CA CYS A 161 6.17 -15.46 -4.63
C CYS A 161 5.37 -16.76 -4.58
N LYS A 162 4.05 -16.62 -4.53
CA LYS A 162 3.07 -17.68 -4.73
C LYS A 162 1.88 -17.07 -5.46
N ASP A 163 1.49 -17.69 -6.57
CA ASP A 163 0.47 -17.16 -7.47
C ASP A 163 0.82 -15.72 -7.89
N ASP A 164 -0.07 -14.75 -7.68
CA ASP A 164 0.17 -13.32 -7.96
C ASP A 164 0.64 -12.54 -6.72
N LEU A 165 0.82 -13.19 -5.56
CA LEU A 165 1.23 -12.54 -4.32
C LEU A 165 2.75 -12.56 -4.15
N TRP A 166 3.33 -11.36 -4.09
CA TRP A 166 4.71 -11.16 -3.69
C TRP A 166 4.78 -10.80 -2.19
N LEU A 167 5.61 -11.55 -1.45
CA LEU A 167 5.98 -11.24 -0.07
C LEU A 167 7.42 -10.74 -0.05
N ASP A 168 7.62 -9.51 0.39
CA ASP A 168 8.95 -8.94 0.59
C ASP A 168 9.33 -9.03 2.07
N LEU A 169 10.41 -9.76 2.38
CA LEU A 169 10.93 -9.90 3.73
C LEU A 169 11.99 -8.84 4.02
N HIS A 170 11.77 -8.07 5.09
CA HIS A 170 12.67 -7.04 5.57
C HIS A 170 13.27 -7.41 6.91
N LEU A 171 14.55 -7.08 7.11
CA LEU A 171 15.22 -7.21 8.42
C LEU A 171 15.40 -5.86 9.11
N ASP A 172 15.26 -4.77 8.36
CA ASP A 172 15.30 -3.41 8.85
C ASP A 172 14.46 -2.49 7.95
N LEU A 173 13.88 -1.43 8.51
CA LEU A 173 13.04 -0.46 7.78
C LEU A 173 13.78 0.35 6.70
N ALA A 174 15.11 0.39 6.74
CA ALA A 174 15.93 1.12 5.79
C ALA A 174 16.45 0.24 4.63
N ASP A 175 16.13 -1.07 4.60
CA ASP A 175 16.69 -2.08 3.69
C ASP A 175 18.21 -2.07 3.62
N THR A 176 18.88 -1.86 4.76
CA THR A 176 20.33 -1.72 4.80
C THR A 176 21.07 -3.03 4.51
N THR A 177 20.36 -4.15 4.62
CA THR A 177 20.84 -5.48 4.20
C THR A 177 20.99 -5.60 2.67
N ARG A 178 20.19 -4.86 1.90
CA ARG A 178 20.24 -4.82 0.44
C ARG A 178 21.10 -3.66 -0.06
N ILE A 179 20.93 -2.48 0.52
CA ILE A 179 21.61 -1.25 0.11
C ILE A 179 22.24 -0.60 1.33
N ARG A 180 23.50 -0.98 1.62
CA ARG A 180 24.22 -0.55 2.83
C ARG A 180 24.31 0.97 3.00
N SER A 181 24.40 1.73 1.90
CA SER A 181 24.49 3.20 1.92
C SER A 181 23.25 3.89 2.50
N ARG A 182 22.09 3.21 2.55
CA ARG A 182 20.85 3.75 3.14
C ARG A 182 20.97 4.06 4.65
N ARG A 183 21.96 3.48 5.35
CA ARG A 183 22.30 3.81 6.75
C ARG A 183 22.70 5.27 6.98
N LEU A 184 23.07 5.98 5.91
CA LEU A 184 23.41 7.40 5.96
C LEU A 184 22.17 8.30 5.92
N GLY A 185 21.07 7.84 5.33
CA GLY A 185 19.84 8.62 5.18
C GLY A 185 18.89 8.51 6.37
N ALA A 186 18.80 7.32 6.98
CA ALA A 186 18.00 7.10 8.18
C ALA A 186 18.60 5.98 9.04
N ARG A 187 18.47 6.12 10.36
CA ARG A 187 18.74 5.05 11.33
C ARG A 187 17.49 4.85 12.17
N PHE A 188 17.05 3.61 12.23
CA PHE A 188 15.88 3.20 12.98
C PHE A 188 16.34 2.43 14.22
N ASP A 189 15.78 2.76 15.39
CA ASP A 189 15.93 1.94 16.58
C ASP A 189 14.93 0.78 16.49
N HIS A 190 15.42 -0.38 16.05
CA HIS A 190 14.56 -1.54 15.84
C HIS A 190 13.95 -2.08 17.13
N GLU A 191 14.65 -2.01 18.26
CA GLU A 191 14.09 -2.48 19.52
C GLU A 191 12.98 -1.55 20.00
N ALA A 192 13.13 -0.23 19.85
CA ALA A 192 12.04 0.71 20.09
C ALA A 192 10.83 0.44 19.18
N ILE A 193 11.04 0.26 17.87
CA ILE A 193 9.98 -0.06 16.90
C ILE A 193 9.19 -1.32 17.31
N TRP A 194 9.88 -2.40 17.67
CA TRP A 194 9.22 -3.63 18.10
C TRP A 194 8.49 -3.46 19.43
N LYS A 195 9.01 -2.65 20.34
CA LYS A 195 8.38 -2.35 21.64
C LYS A 195 7.12 -1.50 21.50
N GLU A 196 7.12 -0.55 20.57
CA GLU A 196 6.03 0.40 20.33
C GLU A 196 5.03 -0.09 19.27
N ALA A 197 5.32 -1.22 18.64
CA ALA A 197 4.44 -1.88 17.68
C ALA A 197 3.02 -2.05 18.24
N THR A 198 2.03 -1.77 17.39
CA THR A 198 0.63 -2.01 17.71
C THR A 198 0.13 -3.20 16.89
N SER A 199 -1.10 -3.66 17.10
CA SER A 199 -1.63 -4.82 16.39
C SER A 199 -2.97 -4.54 15.75
N ILE A 200 -3.21 -5.19 14.61
CA ILE A 200 -4.50 -5.23 13.93
C ILE A 200 -4.88 -6.66 13.59
N ASP A 201 -6.16 -6.90 13.33
CA ASP A 201 -6.64 -8.17 12.81
C ASP A 201 -6.61 -8.17 11.28
N VAL A 202 -5.87 -9.11 10.71
CA VAL A 202 -5.79 -9.36 9.26
C VAL A 202 -5.93 -10.85 9.04
N ALA A 203 -6.82 -11.26 8.13
CA ALA A 203 -7.04 -12.67 7.80
C ALA A 203 -7.31 -13.55 9.05
N SER A 204 -8.08 -13.04 10.02
CA SER A 204 -8.36 -13.72 11.30
C SER A 204 -7.14 -13.96 12.19
N SER A 205 -5.99 -13.35 11.87
CA SER A 205 -4.76 -13.40 12.66
C SER A 205 -4.44 -12.03 13.22
N ARG A 206 -3.98 -11.99 14.47
CA ARG A 206 -3.46 -10.77 15.09
C ARG A 206 -2.02 -10.56 14.63
N VAL A 207 -1.79 -9.47 13.90
CA VAL A 207 -0.48 -9.13 13.30
C VAL A 207 -0.02 -7.77 13.80
N PHE A 208 1.29 -7.61 14.01
CA PHE A 208 1.85 -6.33 14.40
C PHE A 208 1.95 -5.39 13.20
N ILE A 209 1.79 -4.10 13.47
CA ILE A 209 2.06 -2.99 12.56
C ILE A 209 2.90 -1.95 13.30
N LEU A 210 3.55 -1.07 12.55
CA LEU A 210 4.25 0.08 13.11
C LEU A 210 3.30 0.92 13.98
N SER A 211 3.86 1.57 15.02
CA SER A 211 3.14 2.64 15.71
C SER A 211 2.75 3.74 14.70
N PRO A 212 1.70 4.54 14.94
CA PRO A 212 1.35 5.62 14.02
C PRO A 212 2.50 6.59 13.72
N TRP A 213 3.37 6.86 14.71
CA TRP A 213 4.53 7.74 14.57
C TRP A 213 5.62 7.11 13.70
N ASP A 214 5.98 5.86 13.98
CA ASP A 214 6.97 5.13 13.17
C ASP A 214 6.47 4.93 11.74
N GLN A 215 5.17 4.70 11.56
CA GLN A 215 4.56 4.57 10.24
C GLN A 215 4.74 5.84 9.40
N ILE A 216 4.53 7.03 9.99
CA ILE A 216 4.74 8.30 9.27
C ILE A 216 6.21 8.48 8.88
N ILE A 217 7.14 8.19 9.79
CA ILE A 217 8.58 8.31 9.54
C ILE A 217 9.01 7.31 8.45
N PHE A 218 8.60 6.05 8.57
CA PHE A 218 8.87 4.99 7.59
C PHE A 218 8.34 5.35 6.20
N LEU A 219 7.09 5.81 6.09
CA LEU A 219 6.48 6.18 4.81
C LEU A 219 7.16 7.40 4.20
N SER A 220 7.58 8.35 5.03
CA SER A 220 8.33 9.53 4.58
C SER A 220 9.69 9.14 4.03
N PHE A 221 10.40 8.23 4.69
CA PHE A 221 11.66 7.68 4.18
C PHE A 221 11.46 6.86 2.89
N HIS A 222 10.40 6.05 2.83
CA HIS A 222 10.08 5.25 1.65
C HIS A 222 9.77 6.11 0.42
N ALA A 223 9.10 7.26 0.61
CA ALA A 223 8.78 8.19 -0.49
C ALA A 223 10.01 8.90 -1.09
N LEU A 224 11.17 8.83 -0.42
CA LEU A 224 12.44 9.40 -0.91
C LEU A 224 13.32 8.38 -1.65
N LYS A 225 12.94 7.09 -1.65
CA LYS A 225 13.65 6.03 -2.38
C LYS A 225 13.32 6.07 -3.87
#